data_AF-A0A839LH66-F1
#
_entry.id   AF-A0A839LH66-F1
#
_cell.length_a   1.000
_cell.length_b   1.000
_cell.length_c   1.000
_cell.angle_alpha   90.00
_cell.angle_beta   90.00
_cell.angle_gamma   90.00
#
_symmetry.space_group_name_H-M   'P 1'
#
loop_
_entity.id
_entity.type
_entity.pdbx_description
1 polymer ?
#
loop_
_entity_poly.entity_id
_entity_poly.type
_entity_poly.pdbx_seq_one_letter_code
_entity_poly.pdbx_strand_id
1 'polypeptide(L)' 'MKAFELLFTSDVGLMSLAVLTITLGMGAFYLRYFLKHIKDDGAAAARQAR' A
#
# COMPACT_ATOMS: atom_id res chain seq x y z
N MET A 1 -10.50 -9.73 24.53
CA MET A 1 -10.80 -9.16 23.19
C MET A 1 -11.51 -7.82 23.34
N LYS A 2 -10.82 -6.77 23.81
CA LYS A 2 -11.40 -5.41 23.94
C LYS A 2 -10.84 -4.41 22.92
N ALA A 3 -9.67 -4.71 22.34
CA ALA A 3 -9.00 -3.82 21.39
C ALA A 3 -9.72 -3.74 20.03
N PHE A 4 -10.22 -4.88 19.51
CA PHE A 4 -11.00 -4.89 18.27
C PHE A 4 -12.35 -4.18 18.42
N GLU A 5 -13.08 -4.40 19.52
CA GLU A 5 -14.32 -3.62 19.80
C GLU A 5 -14.02 -2.13 19.95
N LEU A 6 -12.94 -1.74 20.65
CA LEU A 6 -12.59 -0.33 20.75
C LEU A 6 -12.22 0.30 19.40
N LEU A 7 -11.58 -0.47 18.51
CA LEU A 7 -11.22 -0.03 17.16
C LEU A 7 -12.44 0.19 16.27
N PHE A 8 -13.48 -0.63 16.42
CA PHE A 8 -14.68 -0.55 15.58
C PHE A 8 -15.83 0.27 16.19
N THR A 9 -15.84 0.49 17.51
CA THR A 9 -16.96 1.13 18.22
C THR A 9 -16.63 2.53 18.75
N SER A 10 -15.35 2.89 18.87
CA SER A 10 -14.94 4.26 19.27
C SER A 10 -14.66 5.13 18.05
N ASP A 11 -15.09 6.40 18.07
CA ASP A 11 -14.77 7.41 17.05
C ASP A 11 -13.26 7.46 16.72
N VAL A 12 -12.42 7.35 17.75
CA VAL A 12 -10.95 7.34 17.61
C VAL A 12 -10.48 6.09 16.87
N GLY A 13 -11.12 4.95 17.11
CA GLY A 13 -10.83 3.67 16.45
C GLY A 13 -11.17 3.70 14.96
N LEU A 14 -12.35 4.20 14.62
CA LEU A 14 -12.81 4.37 13.23
C LEU A 14 -11.93 5.35 12.45
N MET A 15 -11.57 6.49 13.04
CA MET A 15 -10.65 7.45 12.42
C MET A 15 -9.27 6.83 12.19
N SER A 16 -8.74 6.09 13.18
CA SER A 16 -7.45 5.40 13.04
C SER A 16 -7.48 4.31 11.97
N LEU A 17 -8.59 3.57 11.87
CA LEU A 17 -8.81 2.55 10.85
C LEU A 17 -8.86 3.18 9.44
N ALA A 18 -9.52 4.33 9.29
CA ALA A 18 -9.58 5.06 8.03
C ALA A 18 -8.18 5.50 7.58
N VAL A 19 -7.40 6.10 8.48
CA VAL A 19 -6.01 6.52 8.19
C VAL A 19 -5.14 5.33 7.84
N LEU A 20 -5.22 4.23 8.59
CA LEU A 20 -4.49 3.00 8.30
C LEU A 20 -4.85 2.44 6.93
N THR A 21 -6.14 2.39 6.60
CA THR A 21 -6.62 1.88 5.30
C THR A 21 -6.09 2.72 4.15
N ILE A 22 -6.12 4.05 4.28
CA ILE A 22 -5.58 4.97 3.25
C ILE A 22 -4.07 4.82 3.13
N THR A 23 -3.35 4.78 4.25
CA THR A 23 -1.88 4.68 4.27
C THR A 23 -1.41 3.35 3.67
N LEU A 24 -2.01 2.23 4.08
CA LEU A 24 -1.71 0.91 3.55
C LEU A 24 -2.12 0.78 2.09
N GLY A 25 -3.28 1.33 1.70
CA GLY A 25 -3.75 1.35 0.32
C GLY A 25 -2.78 2.11 -0.60
N MET A 26 -2.33 3.28 -0.16
CA MET A 26 -1.35 4.07 -0.89
C MET A 26 0.02 3.38 -0.95
N GLY A 27 0.47 2.77 0.15
CA GLY A 27 1.71 1.99 0.19
C GLY A 27 1.69 0.81 -0.78
N ALA A 28 0.59 0.04 -0.81
CA ALA A 28 0.41 -1.06 -1.75
C ALA A 28 0.32 -0.58 -3.21
N PHE A 29 -0.35 0.55 -3.47
CA PHE A 29 -0.42 1.16 -4.78
C PHE A 29 0.97 1.55 -5.30
N TYR A 30 1.76 2.27 -4.50
CA TYR A 30 3.12 2.64 -4.88
C TYR A 30 4.00 1.42 -5.08
N LEU A 31 3.98 0.45 -4.17
CA LEU A 31 4.75 -0.78 -4.32
C LEU A 31 4.42 -1.48 -5.64
N ARG A 32 3.13 -1.64 -5.96
CA ARG A 32 2.69 -2.21 -7.24
C ARG A 32 3.16 -1.38 -8.44
N TYR A 33 3.06 -0.05 -8.36
CA TYR A 33 3.47 0.86 -9.42
C TYR A 33 4.97 0.76 -9.70
N PHE A 34 5.80 0.80 -8.66
CA PHE A 34 7.25 0.68 -8.75
C PHE A 34 7.67 -0.70 -9.26
N LEU A 35 7.07 -1.79 -8.76
CA LEU A 35 7.37 -3.13 -9.27
C LEU A 35 7.04 -3.28 -10.76
N LYS A 36 5.93 -2.67 -11.21
CA LYS A 36 5.56 -2.67 -12.63
C LYS A 36 6.56 -1.84 -13.46
N HIS A 37 6.92 -0.64 -13.01
CA HIS A 37 7.88 0.22 -13.71
C HIS A 37 9.28 -0.39 -13.76
N ILE A 38 9.79 -0.92 -12.66
CA ILE A 38 11.09 -1.61 -12.61
C ILE A 38 11.12 -2.78 -13.61
N LYS A 39 10.00 -3.50 -13.77
CA LYS A 39 9.92 -4.60 -14.74
C LYS A 39 10.01 -4.09 -16.19
N ASP A 40 9.35 -2.98 -16.48
CA ASP A 40 9.40 -2.35 -17.81
C ASP A 40 10.78 -1.70 -18.09
N ASP A 41 11.39 -1.07 -17.09
CA ASP A 41 12.75 -0.51 -17.16
C ASP A 41 13.81 -1.60 -17.30
N GLY A 42 13.68 -2.70 -16.55
CA GLY A 42 14.55 -3.87 -16.68
C GLY A 42 14.44 -4.53 -18.05
N ALA A 43 13.23 -4.58 -18.62
CA ALA A 43 13.02 -5.08 -19.98
C ALA A 43 13.58 -4.12 -21.05
N ALA A 44 13.49 -2.81 -20.83
CA ALA A 44 14.11 -1.81 -21.70
C ALA A 44 15.64 -1.86 -21.62
N ALA A 45 16.21 -1.97 -20.43
CA ALA A 45 17.64 -2.13 -20.20
C ALA A 45 18.17 -3.45 -20.81
N ALA A 46 17.45 -4.56 -20.67
CA ALA A 46 17.80 -5.83 -21.29
C ALA A 46 17.73 -5.80 -22.83
N ARG A 47 16.85 -4.97 -23.40
CA ARG A 47 16.80 -4.71 -24.85
C ARG A 47 17.91 -3.79 -25.34
N GLN A 48 18.39 -2.86 -24.51
CA GLN A 48 19.52 -2.00 -24.83
C GLN A 48 20.88 -2.69 -24.64
N ALA A 49 20.94 -3.73 -23.80
CA ALA A 49 22.14 -4.52 -23.53
C ALA A 49 22.39 -5.66 -24.55
N ARG A 50 21.53 -5.83 -25.55
CA ARG A 50 21.59 -6.88 -26.58
C ARG A 50 21.81 -6.26 -27.95
#